data_AF-A0A662DT35-F1
#
_entry.id   AF-A0A662DT35-F1
#
_cell.length_a   1.000
_cell.length_b   1.000
_cell.length_c   1.000
_cell.angle_alpha   90.00
_cell.angle_beta   90.00
_cell.angle_gamma   90.00
#
_symmetry.space_group_name_H-M   'P 1'
#
loop_
_entity.id
_entity.type
_entity.pdbx_description
1 polymer ?
#
loop_
_entity_poly.entity_id
_entity_poly.type
_entity_poly.pdbx_seq_one_letter_code
_entity_poly.pdbx_strand_id
1 'polypeptide(L)'
;MLENAARLATRGHFHQFRKRGIEAPPCEPGRDPLDEQCIPYVTHLVGVVGILARLGAGDEVLAAALLHDYLEDVPDADGRRSIEQAVGTRVLKLVLEVTENKRGGRDERETWDLRKKEQIDHVAEMSDGAVLIKAADLLHNLGSMVFDLDRAVDPGLVWDRFNAPPQRQLWYFRTLLGALGARLGDEHALCLELGRLIVRMTDLQPVA
;
A
#
# COMPACT_ATOMS: atom_id res chain seq x y z
N MET A 1 1.66 -15.61 -16.45
CA MET A 1 2.04 -14.28 -15.92
C MET A 1 1.74 -14.17 -14.44
N LEU A 2 0.47 -14.27 -14.02
CA LEU A 2 0.07 -14.12 -12.60
C LEU A 2 0.79 -15.08 -11.65
N GLU A 3 0.97 -16.35 -12.04
CA GLU A 3 1.74 -17.31 -11.23
C GLU A 3 3.18 -16.83 -10.99
N ASN A 4 3.86 -16.35 -12.03
CA ASN A 4 5.23 -15.86 -11.91
C ASN A 4 5.31 -14.61 -11.01
N ALA A 5 4.35 -13.68 -11.16
CA ALA A 5 4.22 -12.51 -10.29
C ALA A 5 4.05 -12.94 -8.83
N ALA A 6 3.13 -13.86 -8.56
CA ALA A 6 2.85 -14.36 -7.22
C ALA A 6 4.08 -15.07 -6.62
N ARG A 7 4.78 -15.90 -7.39
CA ARG A 7 6.01 -16.58 -6.93
C ARG A 7 7.13 -15.59 -6.61
N LEU A 8 7.32 -14.57 -7.44
CA LEU A 8 8.33 -13.54 -7.24
C LEU A 8 8.01 -12.71 -6.00
N ALA A 9 6.78 -12.22 -5.89
CA ALA A 9 6.31 -11.42 -4.77
C ALA A 9 6.39 -12.17 -3.43
N THR A 10 5.87 -13.40 -3.39
CA THR A 10 5.87 -14.21 -2.15
C THR A 10 7.27 -14.58 -1.69
N ARG A 11 8.21 -14.81 -2.61
CA ARG A 11 9.63 -15.03 -2.27
C ARG A 11 10.29 -13.75 -1.79
N GLY A 12 10.06 -12.62 -2.47
CA GLY A 12 10.66 -11.34 -2.13
C GLY A 12 10.21 -10.82 -0.76
N HIS A 13 8.91 -10.93 -0.47
CA HIS A 13 8.33 -10.51 0.80
C HIS A 13 8.30 -11.63 1.85
N PHE A 14 9.06 -12.70 1.66
CA PHE A 14 9.16 -13.76 2.66
C PHE A 14 9.75 -13.21 3.96
N HIS A 15 9.12 -13.54 5.09
CA HIS A 15 9.43 -12.98 6.41
C HIS A 15 9.26 -11.45 6.55
N GLN A 16 8.56 -10.81 5.61
CA GLN A 16 8.09 -9.45 5.81
C GLN A 16 6.70 -9.46 6.43
N PHE A 17 6.44 -8.47 7.27
CA PHE A 17 5.20 -8.30 8.02
C PHE A 17 4.68 -6.87 7.83
N ARG A 18 3.39 -6.67 8.00
CA ARG A 18 2.77 -5.32 8.02
C ARG A 18 3.37 -4.49 9.16
N LYS A 19 3.23 -3.16 9.09
CA LYS A 19 3.76 -2.23 10.13
C LYS A 19 3.17 -2.54 11.50
N ARG A 20 4.01 -2.47 12.54
CA ARG A 20 3.69 -2.82 13.93
C ARG A 20 4.14 -1.70 14.88
N GLY A 21 3.68 -1.75 16.12
CA GLY A 21 4.12 -0.81 17.16
C GLY A 21 5.63 -0.91 17.38
N ILE A 22 6.26 0.20 17.75
CA ILE A 22 7.71 0.27 17.98
C ILE A 22 8.15 -0.71 19.08
N GLU A 23 7.29 -0.96 20.07
CA GLU A 23 7.54 -1.85 21.20
C GLU A 23 7.11 -3.31 20.95
N ALA A 24 6.56 -3.62 19.76
CA ALA A 24 6.09 -4.98 19.47
C ALA A 24 7.27 -5.97 19.39
N PRO A 25 7.16 -7.18 19.97
CA PRO A 25 8.21 -8.19 19.88
C PRO A 25 8.49 -8.59 18.43
N PRO A 26 9.69 -9.09 18.09
CA PRO A 26 9.99 -9.53 16.73
C PRO A 26 9.06 -10.67 16.29
N CYS A 27 8.67 -10.68 15.01
CA CYS A 27 7.98 -11.81 14.43
C CYS A 27 8.98 -12.92 14.14
N GLU A 28 8.83 -14.06 14.80
CA GLU A 28 9.68 -15.23 14.57
C GLU A 28 9.01 -16.19 13.58
N PRO A 29 9.67 -16.52 12.45
CA PRO A 29 9.15 -17.50 11.53
C PRO A 29 9.11 -18.92 12.11
N GLY A 30 8.07 -19.67 11.78
CA GLY A 30 7.91 -21.07 12.22
C GLY A 30 7.24 -21.25 13.59
N ARG A 31 6.86 -20.14 14.24
CA ARG A 31 5.97 -20.17 15.40
C ARG A 31 4.52 -20.33 14.93
N ASP A 32 3.85 -21.39 15.38
CA ASP A 32 2.44 -21.68 15.08
C ASP A 32 1.62 -21.75 16.39
N PRO A 33 0.62 -20.87 16.60
CA PRO A 33 0.23 -19.75 15.74
C PRO A 33 1.22 -18.57 15.80
N LEU A 34 1.24 -17.76 14.73
CA LEU A 34 1.92 -16.46 14.74
C LEU A 34 1.27 -15.54 15.77
N ASP A 35 2.05 -14.59 16.30
CA ASP A 35 1.52 -13.51 17.13
C ASP A 35 0.46 -12.70 16.36
N GLU A 36 -0.58 -12.22 17.04
CA GLU A 36 -1.69 -11.49 16.41
C GLU A 36 -1.23 -10.21 15.69
N GLN A 37 -0.13 -9.60 16.15
CA GLN A 37 0.45 -8.42 15.51
C GLN A 37 1.36 -8.78 14.32
N CYS A 38 1.69 -10.06 14.14
CA CYS A 38 2.54 -10.57 13.08
C CYS A 38 1.75 -10.94 11.83
N ILE A 39 1.17 -9.93 11.18
CA ILE A 39 0.41 -10.09 9.94
C ILE A 39 1.39 -10.21 8.75
N PRO A 40 1.47 -11.37 8.05
CA PRO A 40 2.39 -11.54 6.93
C PRO A 40 2.11 -10.57 5.79
N TYR A 41 3.15 -10.00 5.17
CA TYR A 41 2.99 -8.95 4.16
C TYR A 41 2.19 -9.40 2.93
N VAL A 42 2.28 -10.68 2.59
CA VAL A 42 1.51 -11.31 1.49
C VAL A 42 0.00 -11.08 1.59
N THR A 43 -0.54 -10.91 2.81
CA THR A 43 -1.97 -10.61 3.02
C THR A 43 -2.37 -9.31 2.33
N HIS A 44 -1.52 -8.29 2.36
CA HIS A 44 -1.75 -7.03 1.67
C HIS A 44 -1.73 -7.20 0.15
N LEU A 45 -0.72 -7.89 -0.38
CA LEU A 45 -0.60 -8.13 -1.82
C LEU A 45 -1.84 -8.85 -2.37
N VAL A 46 -2.28 -9.90 -1.67
CA VAL A 46 -3.49 -10.66 -2.03
C VAL A 46 -4.74 -9.81 -1.87
N GLY A 47 -4.81 -8.96 -0.86
CA GLY A 47 -5.93 -8.04 -0.64
C GLY A 47 -6.08 -7.01 -1.77
N VAL A 48 -4.99 -6.38 -2.19
CA VAL A 48 -4.99 -5.42 -3.33
C VAL A 48 -5.41 -6.11 -4.63
N VAL A 49 -4.87 -7.31 -4.89
CA VAL A 49 -5.25 -8.11 -6.07
C VAL A 49 -6.71 -8.52 -6.01
N GLY A 50 -7.21 -8.91 -4.84
CA GLY A 50 -8.61 -9.29 -4.65
C GLY A 50 -9.59 -8.13 -4.89
N ILE A 51 -9.20 -6.89 -4.55
CA ILE A 51 -9.95 -5.68 -4.86
C ILE A 51 -10.00 -5.49 -6.39
N LEU A 52 -8.85 -5.50 -7.06
CA LEU A 52 -8.74 -5.26 -8.50
C LEU A 52 -9.42 -6.34 -9.35
N ALA A 53 -9.32 -7.61 -8.93
CA ALA A 53 -9.95 -8.72 -9.61
C ALA A 53 -11.49 -8.59 -9.60
N ARG A 54 -12.07 -8.09 -8.50
CA ARG A 54 -13.53 -7.81 -8.43
C ARG A 54 -13.98 -6.69 -9.35
N LEU A 55 -13.08 -5.78 -9.73
CA LEU A 55 -13.33 -4.72 -10.71
C LEU A 55 -13.08 -5.18 -12.15
N GLY A 56 -12.70 -6.44 -12.37
CA GLY A 56 -12.41 -6.97 -13.70
C GLY A 56 -11.09 -6.48 -14.30
N ALA A 57 -10.12 -6.08 -13.46
CA ALA A 57 -8.80 -5.68 -13.94
C ALA A 57 -8.10 -6.84 -14.68
N GLY A 58 -7.40 -6.52 -15.78
CA GLY A 58 -6.70 -7.51 -16.59
C GLY A 58 -5.41 -8.04 -15.94
N ASP A 59 -4.90 -9.15 -16.46
CA ASP A 59 -3.76 -9.88 -15.92
C ASP A 59 -2.51 -9.03 -15.67
N GLU A 60 -2.22 -8.03 -16.52
CA GLU A 60 -1.05 -7.17 -16.35
C GLU A 60 -1.17 -6.25 -15.13
N VAL A 61 -2.36 -5.71 -14.89
CA VAL A 61 -2.67 -4.87 -13.72
C VAL A 61 -2.64 -5.72 -12.44
N LEU A 62 -3.21 -6.92 -12.50
CA LEU A 62 -3.19 -7.86 -11.38
C LEU A 62 -1.76 -8.35 -11.07
N ALA A 63 -0.94 -8.60 -12.10
CA ALA A 63 0.47 -8.96 -11.93
C ALA A 63 1.28 -7.81 -11.34
N ALA A 64 1.05 -6.57 -11.81
CA ALA A 64 1.69 -5.38 -11.26
C ALA A 64 1.25 -5.13 -9.81
N ALA A 65 -0.01 -5.36 -9.47
CA ALA A 65 -0.52 -5.25 -8.10
C ALA A 65 0.15 -6.25 -7.13
N LEU A 66 0.47 -7.47 -7.58
CA LEU A 66 1.25 -8.41 -6.77
C LEU A 66 2.67 -7.91 -6.49
N LEU A 67 3.21 -7.05 -7.35
CA LEU A 67 4.61 -6.62 -7.35
C LEU A 67 4.78 -5.14 -6.99
N HIS A 68 3.71 -4.42 -6.64
CA HIS A 68 3.72 -2.96 -6.55
C HIS A 68 4.73 -2.44 -5.51
N ASP A 69 4.90 -3.16 -4.40
CA ASP A 69 5.88 -2.84 -3.36
C ASP A 69 7.23 -3.54 -3.55
N TYR A 70 7.40 -4.39 -4.58
CA TYR A 70 8.58 -5.24 -4.71
C TYR A 70 9.86 -4.41 -4.81
N LEU A 71 9.86 -3.36 -5.63
CA LEU A 71 11.02 -2.47 -5.79
C LEU A 71 11.26 -1.56 -4.58
N GLU A 72 10.27 -1.41 -3.69
CA GLU A 72 10.35 -0.55 -2.51
C GLU A 72 10.86 -1.27 -1.27
N ASP A 73 10.45 -2.53 -1.09
CA ASP A 73 10.58 -3.27 0.16
C ASP A 73 11.46 -4.52 0.05
N VAL A 74 11.66 -5.06 -1.16
CA VAL A 74 12.46 -6.26 -1.35
C VAL A 74 13.92 -5.88 -1.60
N PRO A 75 14.89 -6.43 -0.83
CA PRO A 75 16.31 -6.17 -1.03
C PRO A 75 16.87 -6.96 -2.22
N ASP A 76 16.34 -6.70 -3.42
CA ASP A 76 16.77 -7.28 -4.69
C ASP A 76 17.45 -6.21 -5.55
N ALA A 77 18.78 -6.26 -5.62
CA ALA A 77 19.59 -5.30 -6.40
C ALA A 77 19.28 -5.34 -7.92
N ASP A 78 18.78 -6.48 -8.42
CA ASP A 78 18.39 -6.66 -9.82
C ASP A 78 16.86 -6.61 -10.01
N GLY A 79 16.10 -6.08 -9.03
CA GLY A 79 14.64 -6.18 -8.98
C GLY A 79 13.90 -5.80 -10.27
N ARG A 80 14.34 -4.76 -10.99
CA ARG A 80 13.75 -4.39 -12.29
C ARG A 80 13.91 -5.51 -13.33
N ARG A 81 15.09 -6.13 -13.39
CA ARG A 81 15.39 -7.25 -14.28
C ARG A 81 14.64 -8.51 -13.84
N SER A 82 14.57 -8.78 -12.53
CA SER A 82 13.80 -9.89 -11.96
C SER A 82 12.33 -9.81 -12.36
N ILE A 83 11.71 -8.63 -12.25
CA ILE A 83 10.32 -8.38 -12.67
C ILE A 83 10.18 -8.55 -14.19
N GLU A 84 11.03 -7.91 -14.99
CA GLU A 84 10.93 -8.00 -16.45
C GLU A 84 11.06 -9.44 -16.96
N GLN A 85 11.96 -10.23 -16.40
CA GLN A 85 12.13 -11.65 -16.75
C GLN A 85 10.92 -12.50 -16.33
N ALA A 86 10.31 -12.20 -15.18
CA ALA A 86 9.19 -12.98 -14.66
C ALA A 86 7.87 -12.69 -15.39
N VAL A 87 7.60 -11.42 -15.71
CA VAL A 87 6.27 -10.94 -16.12
C VAL A 87 6.27 -9.99 -17.32
N GLY A 88 7.44 -9.61 -17.84
CA GLY A 88 7.59 -8.78 -19.03
C GLY A 88 7.58 -7.27 -18.77
N THR A 89 7.98 -6.53 -19.80
CA THR A 89 8.20 -5.07 -19.73
C THR A 89 6.94 -4.26 -19.44
N ARG A 90 5.75 -4.71 -19.89
CA ARG A 90 4.48 -3.98 -19.66
C ARG A 90 4.14 -3.93 -18.17
N VAL A 91 4.31 -5.05 -17.46
CA VAL A 91 4.11 -5.12 -16.01
C VAL A 91 5.17 -4.33 -15.26
N LEU A 92 6.44 -4.41 -15.69
CA LEU A 92 7.51 -3.59 -15.10
C LEU A 92 7.19 -2.09 -15.17
N LYS A 93 6.66 -1.60 -16.29
CA LYS A 93 6.26 -0.18 -16.43
C LYS A 93 5.20 0.21 -15.40
N LEU A 94 4.15 -0.60 -15.24
CA LEU A 94 3.12 -0.36 -14.23
C LEU A 94 3.71 -0.35 -12.80
N VAL A 95 4.60 -1.30 -12.48
CA VAL A 95 5.26 -1.34 -11.16
C VAL A 95 6.09 -0.07 -10.94
N LEU A 96 6.84 0.37 -11.94
CA LEU A 96 7.66 1.59 -11.84
C LEU A 96 6.81 2.85 -11.61
N GLU A 97 5.63 2.95 -12.21
CA GLU A 97 4.71 4.08 -12.02
C GLU A 97 4.17 4.14 -10.58
N VAL A 98 3.95 3.00 -9.93
CA VAL A 98 3.42 2.95 -8.56
C VAL A 98 4.50 2.90 -7.48
N THR A 99 5.77 2.74 -7.85
CA THR A 99 6.92 2.70 -6.93
C THR A 99 7.30 4.10 -6.44
N GLU A 100 7.29 4.31 -5.12
CA GLU A 100 7.77 5.51 -4.45
C GLU A 100 9.29 5.56 -4.35
N ASN A 101 9.88 6.73 -4.62
CA ASN A 101 11.26 6.98 -4.27
C ASN A 101 11.39 7.27 -2.77
N LYS A 102 11.83 6.27 -1.99
CA LYS A 102 12.03 6.40 -0.53
C LYS A 102 13.13 7.37 -0.09
N ARG A 103 13.83 8.03 -1.02
CA ARG A 103 14.91 9.00 -0.74
C ARG A 103 15.98 8.42 0.18
N GLY A 104 16.49 7.24 -0.20
CA GLY A 104 17.47 6.48 0.59
C GLY A 104 18.62 7.34 1.13
N GLY A 105 19.02 7.04 2.37
CA GLY A 105 20.04 7.80 3.10
C GLY A 105 19.51 9.02 3.86
N ARG A 106 18.20 9.25 3.87
CA ARG A 106 17.54 10.29 4.68
C ARG A 106 16.47 9.68 5.58
N ASP A 107 16.14 10.38 6.66
CA ASP A 107 15.07 9.97 7.56
C ASP A 107 13.70 10.02 6.87
N GLU A 108 12.88 8.98 7.07
CA GLU A 108 11.58 8.85 6.40
C GLU A 108 10.57 9.90 6.87
N ARG A 109 10.69 10.41 8.10
CA ARG A 109 9.82 11.45 8.68
C ARG A 109 10.18 12.81 8.10
N GLU A 110 11.47 13.09 7.89
CA GLU A 110 11.94 14.32 7.25
C GLU A 110 11.51 14.43 5.78
N THR A 111 11.53 13.32 5.06
CA THR A 111 11.19 13.29 3.62
C THR A 111 9.71 13.06 3.35
N TRP A 112 8.90 12.87 4.40
CA TRP A 112 7.50 12.44 4.27
C TRP A 112 6.66 13.40 3.43
N ASP A 113 6.70 14.71 3.70
CA ASP A 113 5.87 15.69 2.95
C ASP A 113 6.23 15.71 1.47
N LEU A 114 7.54 15.70 1.18
CA LEU A 114 8.03 15.69 -0.19
C LEU A 114 7.55 14.45 -0.93
N ARG A 115 7.77 13.26 -0.37
CA ARG A 115 7.38 12.00 -0.99
C ARG A 115 5.87 11.91 -1.22
N LYS A 116 5.07 12.32 -0.23
CA LYS A 116 3.60 12.27 -0.34
C LYS A 116 3.06 13.28 -1.34
N LYS A 117 3.67 14.47 -1.42
CA LYS A 117 3.35 15.45 -2.46
C LYS A 117 3.71 14.95 -3.85
N GLU A 118 4.90 14.36 -4.02
CA GLU A 118 5.31 13.76 -5.29
C GLU A 118 4.37 12.63 -5.73
N GLN A 119 3.93 11.79 -4.78
CA GLN A 119 2.93 10.75 -5.07
C GLN A 119 1.59 11.34 -5.53
N ILE A 120 1.09 12.39 -4.87
CA ILE A 120 -0.16 13.05 -5.25
C ILE A 120 -0.03 13.66 -6.66
N ASP A 121 1.04 14.42 -6.90
CA ASP A 121 1.24 15.12 -8.17
C ASP A 121 1.41 14.12 -9.32
N HIS A 122 2.08 12.98 -9.09
CA HIS A 122 2.30 11.94 -10.10
C HIS A 122 1.03 11.18 -10.54
N VAL A 123 -0.06 11.20 -9.75
CA VAL A 123 -1.32 10.55 -10.14
C VAL A 123 -1.87 11.09 -11.46
N ALA A 124 -1.63 12.36 -11.79
CA ALA A 124 -2.07 12.93 -13.06
C ALA A 124 -1.35 12.33 -14.29
N GLU A 125 -0.16 11.76 -14.09
CA GLU A 125 0.72 11.25 -15.15
C GLU A 125 0.67 9.71 -15.29
N MET A 126 0.17 9.02 -14.28
CA MET A 126 0.04 7.55 -14.26
C MET A 126 -0.82 7.03 -15.41
N SER A 127 -0.55 5.83 -15.89
CA SER A 127 -1.49 5.07 -16.72
C SER A 127 -2.74 4.66 -15.92
N ASP A 128 -3.85 4.37 -16.60
CA ASP A 128 -5.11 4.00 -15.92
C ASP A 128 -4.95 2.74 -15.06
N GLY A 129 -4.13 1.79 -15.50
CA GLY A 129 -3.79 0.60 -14.71
C GLY A 129 -3.03 0.94 -13.43
N ALA A 130 -2.07 1.86 -13.49
CA ALA A 130 -1.32 2.33 -12.32
C ALA A 130 -2.21 3.12 -11.34
N VAL A 131 -3.14 3.94 -11.85
CA VAL A 131 -4.14 4.64 -11.01
C VAL A 131 -5.02 3.64 -10.26
N LEU A 132 -5.50 2.59 -10.93
CA LEU A 132 -6.28 1.53 -10.28
C LEU A 132 -5.48 0.82 -9.17
N ILE A 133 -4.22 0.47 -9.45
CA ILE A 133 -3.33 -0.15 -8.46
C ILE A 133 -3.15 0.77 -7.26
N LYS A 134 -2.88 2.06 -7.49
CA LYS A 134 -2.68 3.05 -6.43
C LYS A 134 -3.93 3.23 -5.56
N ALA A 135 -5.11 3.26 -6.18
CA ALA A 135 -6.38 3.36 -5.46
C ALA A 135 -6.69 2.09 -4.65
N ALA A 136 -6.41 0.90 -5.19
CA ALA A 136 -6.63 -0.36 -4.49
C ALA A 136 -5.64 -0.58 -3.33
N ASP A 137 -4.37 -0.21 -3.51
CA ASP A 137 -3.36 -0.16 -2.44
C ASP A 137 -3.83 0.75 -1.30
N LEU A 138 -4.20 2.00 -1.63
CA LEU A 138 -4.73 2.94 -0.65
C LEU A 138 -5.96 2.40 0.08
N LEU A 139 -6.89 1.76 -0.65
CA LEU A 139 -8.10 1.18 -0.07
C LEU A 139 -7.79 0.07 0.92
N HIS A 140 -6.88 -0.84 0.57
CA HIS A 140 -6.47 -1.92 1.48
C HIS A 140 -5.76 -1.36 2.72
N ASN A 141 -4.87 -0.38 2.54
CA ASN A 141 -4.15 0.25 3.64
C ASN A 141 -5.10 0.98 4.60
N LEU A 142 -6.01 1.81 4.08
CA LEU A 142 -7.02 2.50 4.88
C LEU A 142 -7.96 1.51 5.59
N GLY A 143 -8.41 0.46 4.90
CA GLY A 143 -9.27 -0.56 5.48
C GLY A 143 -8.60 -1.28 6.65
N SER A 144 -7.32 -1.64 6.49
CA SER A 144 -6.53 -2.24 7.57
C SER A 144 -6.36 -1.29 8.76
N MET A 145 -6.08 -0.01 8.48
CA MET A 145 -5.93 1.00 9.53
C MET A 145 -7.23 1.24 10.30
N VAL A 146 -8.37 1.37 9.60
CA VAL A 146 -9.68 1.55 10.25
C VAL A 146 -10.04 0.32 11.08
N PHE A 147 -9.80 -0.89 10.56
CA PHE A 147 -10.02 -2.13 11.31
C PHE A 147 -9.21 -2.17 12.62
N ASP A 148 -7.94 -1.77 12.57
CA ASP A 148 -7.09 -1.70 13.76
C ASP A 148 -7.57 -0.61 14.74
N LEU A 149 -7.92 0.58 14.24
CA LEU A 149 -8.43 1.68 15.07
C LEU A 149 -9.75 1.34 15.76
N ASP A 150 -10.68 0.67 15.06
CA ASP A 150 -11.97 0.26 15.61
C ASP A 150 -11.85 -0.75 16.77
N ARG A 151 -10.73 -1.49 16.82
CA ARG A 151 -10.48 -2.54 17.80
C ARG A 151 -9.46 -2.14 18.87
N ALA A 152 -8.78 -1.01 18.68
CA ALA A 152 -7.75 -0.56 19.60
C ALA A 152 -8.38 -0.07 20.91
N VAL A 153 -7.87 -0.59 22.03
CA VAL A 153 -8.17 -0.03 23.36
C VAL A 153 -7.58 1.38 23.47
N ASP A 154 -6.39 1.58 22.90
CA ASP A 154 -5.72 2.87 22.76
C ASP A 154 -5.41 3.14 21.28
N PRO A 155 -6.16 4.04 20.61
CA PRO A 155 -5.90 4.43 19.23
C PRO A 155 -4.49 5.01 18.99
N GLY A 156 -3.85 5.59 20.01
CA GLY A 156 -2.48 6.12 19.92
C GLY A 156 -1.48 5.06 19.46
N LEU A 157 -1.60 3.84 19.95
CA LEU A 157 -0.74 2.71 19.58
C LEU A 157 -0.85 2.29 18.10
N VAL A 158 -1.96 2.61 17.45
CA VAL A 158 -2.11 2.40 16.00
C VAL A 158 -1.39 3.52 15.25
N TRP A 159 -1.53 4.77 15.71
CA TRP A 159 -0.90 5.93 15.09
C TRP A 159 0.64 5.94 15.23
N ASP A 160 1.18 5.43 16.34
CA ASP A 160 2.63 5.34 16.59
C ASP A 160 3.39 4.44 15.61
N ARG A 161 2.68 3.60 14.85
CA ARG A 161 3.24 2.74 13.80
C ARG A 161 3.65 3.53 12.55
N PHE A 162 3.27 4.82 12.48
CA PHE A 162 3.42 5.64 11.29
C PHE A 162 4.38 6.81 11.49
N ASN A 163 4.97 7.26 10.37
CA ASN A 163 6.00 8.31 10.35
C ASN A 163 5.42 9.74 10.38
N ALA A 164 4.10 9.88 10.44
CA ALA A 164 3.41 11.17 10.45
C ALA A 164 2.20 11.12 11.38
N PRO A 165 1.87 12.24 12.04
CA PRO A 165 0.73 12.33 12.94
C PRO A 165 -0.61 12.15 12.20
N PRO A 166 -1.69 11.82 12.93
CA PRO A 166 -3.00 11.49 12.33
C PRO A 166 -3.53 12.56 11.37
N GLN A 167 -3.34 13.85 11.68
CA GLN A 167 -3.83 14.96 10.86
C GLN A 167 -3.11 15.02 9.51
N ARG A 168 -1.80 14.74 9.49
CA ARG A 168 -1.01 14.69 8.24
C ARG A 168 -1.40 13.47 7.40
N GLN A 169 -1.63 12.33 8.04
CA GLN A 169 -2.14 11.14 7.36
C GLN A 169 -3.49 11.40 6.69
N LEU A 170 -4.45 12.00 7.41
CA LEU A 170 -5.76 12.37 6.84
C LEU A 170 -5.64 13.38 5.71
N TRP A 171 -4.77 14.40 5.83
CA TRP A 171 -4.51 15.33 4.73
C TRP A 171 -4.04 14.59 3.48
N TYR A 172 -3.08 13.68 3.62
CA TYR A 172 -2.57 12.89 2.50
C TYR A 172 -3.68 12.04 1.88
N PHE A 173 -4.45 11.30 2.68
CA PHE A 173 -5.53 10.45 2.17
C PHE A 173 -6.63 11.24 1.45
N ARG A 174 -7.05 12.39 1.99
CA ARG A 174 -8.05 13.27 1.36
C ARG A 174 -7.53 13.86 0.04
N THR A 175 -6.28 14.31 0.03
CA THR A 175 -5.69 14.91 -1.16
C THR A 175 -5.44 13.88 -2.25
N LEU A 176 -4.96 12.69 -1.88
CA LEU A 176 -4.80 11.57 -2.80
C LEU A 176 -6.14 11.07 -3.35
N LEU A 177 -7.19 11.00 -2.53
CA LEU A 177 -8.55 10.70 -3.01
C LEU A 177 -9.01 11.71 -4.07
N GLY A 178 -8.78 13.01 -3.86
CA GLY A 178 -9.11 14.03 -4.87
C GLY A 178 -8.35 13.82 -6.19
N ALA A 179 -7.06 13.50 -6.13
CA ALA A 179 -6.26 13.21 -7.32
C ALA A 179 -6.72 11.93 -8.05
N LEU A 180 -7.08 10.88 -7.29
CA LEU A 180 -7.63 9.64 -7.83
C LEU A 180 -9.02 9.86 -8.45
N GLY A 181 -9.87 10.67 -7.81
CA GLY A 181 -11.20 11.05 -8.31
C GLY A 181 -11.13 11.81 -9.63
N ALA A 182 -10.16 12.71 -9.78
CA ALA A 182 -9.92 13.41 -11.06
C ALA A 182 -9.52 12.47 -12.22
N ARG A 183 -9.00 11.26 -11.91
CA ARG A 183 -8.60 10.26 -12.92
C ARG A 183 -9.66 9.18 -13.16
N LEU A 184 -10.28 8.68 -12.10
CA LEU A 184 -11.24 7.56 -12.14
C LEU A 184 -12.70 8.02 -12.24
N GLY A 185 -12.98 9.27 -11.85
CA GLY A 185 -14.32 9.78 -11.56
C GLY A 185 -14.69 9.60 -10.08
N ASP A 186 -15.34 10.61 -9.49
CA ASP A 186 -15.73 10.60 -8.07
C ASP A 186 -16.74 9.49 -7.72
N GLU A 187 -17.56 9.08 -8.70
CA GLU A 187 -18.53 7.99 -8.55
C GLU A 187 -17.93 6.59 -8.74
N HIS A 188 -16.64 6.50 -9.05
CA HIS A 188 -15.96 5.20 -9.18
C HIS A 188 -15.99 4.45 -7.83
N ALA A 189 -16.23 3.14 -7.87
CA ALA A 189 -16.41 2.33 -6.67
C ALA A 189 -15.26 2.45 -5.64
N LEU A 190 -14.01 2.49 -6.12
CA LEU A 190 -12.85 2.73 -5.26
C LEU A 190 -12.90 4.09 -4.55
N CYS A 191 -13.23 5.17 -5.26
CA CYS A 191 -13.30 6.51 -4.69
C CYS A 191 -14.40 6.61 -3.63
N LEU A 192 -15.56 5.98 -3.89
CA LEU A 192 -16.65 5.92 -2.93
C LEU A 192 -16.27 5.18 -1.64
N GLU A 193 -15.58 4.04 -1.75
CA GLU A 193 -15.13 3.29 -0.56
C GLU A 193 -14.02 4.01 0.20
N LEU A 194 -13.06 4.60 -0.51
CA LEU A 194 -12.01 5.43 0.08
C LEU A 194 -12.63 6.60 0.86
N GLY A 195 -13.62 7.29 0.29
CA GLY A 195 -14.35 8.37 0.95
C GLY A 195 -15.00 7.90 2.25
N ARG A 196 -15.69 6.75 2.25
CA ARG A 196 -16.30 6.17 3.44
C ARG A 196 -15.27 5.86 4.54
N LEU A 197 -14.15 5.24 4.18
CA LEU A 197 -13.11 4.90 5.15
C LEU A 197 -12.40 6.15 5.70
N ILE A 198 -12.20 7.19 4.89
CA ILE A 198 -11.63 8.46 5.34
C ILE A 198 -12.55 9.16 6.34
N VAL A 199 -13.87 9.14 6.10
CA VAL A 199 -14.86 9.64 7.08
C VAL A 199 -14.75 8.84 8.37
N ARG A 200 -14.79 7.50 8.30
CA ARG A 200 -14.68 6.64 9.49
C ARG A 200 -13.39 6.88 10.26
N MET A 201 -12.25 6.99 9.56
CA MET A 201 -10.96 7.29 10.18
C MET A 201 -10.93 8.67 10.84
N THR A 202 -11.66 9.64 10.30
CA THR A 202 -11.80 10.97 10.90
C THR A 202 -12.55 10.89 12.23
N ASP A 203 -13.62 10.10 12.29
CA ASP A 203 -14.41 9.90 13.52
C ASP A 203 -13.64 9.17 14.62
N LEU A 204 -12.63 8.38 14.24
CA LEU A 204 -11.76 7.62 15.15
C LEU A 204 -10.52 8.40 15.61
N GLN A 205 -10.36 9.66 15.21
CA GLN A 205 -9.24 10.46 15.69
C GLN A 205 -9.39 10.79 17.18
N PRO A 206 -8.30 10.76 17.97
CA PRO A 206 -8.31 11.28 19.32
C PRO A 206 -8.79 12.74 19.28
N VAL A 207 -9.76 13.08 20.12
CA VAL A 207 -10.16 14.49 20.33
C VAL A 207 -8.97 15.20 20.98
N ALA A 208 -8.53 16.30 20.36
CA ALA A 208 -7.42 17.12 20.83
C ALA A 208 -7.69 17.74 22.20
#